data_AF-A0A7M1WCB2-F1
#
_entry.id   AF-A0A7M1WCB2-F1
#
_cell.length_a   1.000
_cell.length_b   1.000
_cell.length_c   1.000
_cell.angle_alpha   90.00
_cell.angle_beta   90.00
_cell.angle_gamma   90.00
#
_symmetry.space_group_name_H-M   'P 1'
#
loop_
_entity.id
_entity.type
_entity.pdbx_description
1 polymer ?
#
loop_
_entity_poly.entity_id
_entity_poly.type
_entity_poly.pdbx_seq_one_letter_code
_entity_poly.pdbx_strand_id
1 'polypeptide(L)'
;MKSLLNRTPENKYANIVYAGVGKGENLEALKLWTEGNIITIDPNIQASNLLKRHHPEVKHYTVALSVEDGEQDFYDYWPESLSTLRDTVSLPNELKNAQLKCTQAVETRSLNSLLSDFDFDSNYNLLVLSINGLELEVIHSLSKDVLEHFNSLIIEADHKNIFQQQNDYIDSLKSSLVSLGYYLFDMEYDAIYSSFIFFRDEDKKALELESGKLKAEHAKVQEERDKAKDKESELSSRLSHLESSHSSLETRNADLIKQNTELTQAKKLVELESEKLKVERDDAKSQVESNVKQLEEVTKRAEEEEAEFVSRLSILESELEERTKQRDEEHKWHHENKKWAESLAQQIEKVETKDNERVAHISDLESQISELTTDNKKLLERNNTLEFEKQSLASNFSSLESENQELTRSTRLNQKMLAKSQVDLDDLREKYVAKLESETELVELIKELREKLTIASQYYYQLQQEHPELLDYSGSAKGE
;
A
#
# COMPACT_ATOMS: atom_id res chain seq x y z
N MET A 1 79.09 -61.47 50.04
CA MET A 1 78.19 -62.41 50.77
C MET A 1 77.91 -62.07 52.24
N LYS A 2 78.83 -62.15 53.23
CA LYS A 2 78.45 -62.02 54.66
C LYS A 2 77.72 -60.70 55.02
N SER A 3 78.06 -59.59 54.36
CA SER A 3 77.30 -58.33 54.46
C SER A 3 75.85 -58.50 53.99
N LEU A 4 75.65 -59.07 52.80
CA LEU A 4 74.34 -59.36 52.20
C LEU A 4 73.47 -60.24 53.10
N LEU A 5 74.02 -61.33 53.66
CA LEU A 5 73.28 -62.24 54.53
C LEU A 5 72.78 -61.53 55.80
N ASN A 6 73.62 -60.69 56.43
CA ASN A 6 73.22 -59.83 57.55
C ASN A 6 72.09 -58.83 57.19
N ARG A 7 71.81 -58.63 55.90
CA ARG A 7 70.80 -57.71 55.34
C ARG A 7 69.59 -58.44 54.75
N THR A 8 69.56 -59.77 54.74
CA THR A 8 68.33 -60.51 54.38
C THR A 8 67.34 -60.54 55.55
N PRO A 9 66.02 -60.58 55.31
CA PRO A 9 65.02 -60.55 56.39
C PRO A 9 65.03 -61.83 57.26
N GLU A 10 65.43 -62.98 56.70
CA GLU A 10 65.48 -64.25 57.44
C GLU A 10 66.81 -64.43 58.17
N ASN A 11 66.74 -64.83 59.44
CA ASN A 11 67.92 -65.07 60.30
C ASN A 11 68.68 -66.35 59.91
N LYS A 12 68.00 -67.32 59.27
CA LYS A 12 68.55 -68.54 58.68
C LYS A 12 67.60 -69.08 57.61
N TYR A 13 68.17 -69.79 56.65
CA TYR A 13 67.46 -70.56 55.63
C TYR A 13 67.47 -72.05 55.94
N ALA A 14 66.53 -72.79 55.35
CA ALA A 14 66.50 -74.24 55.43
C ALA A 14 67.39 -74.88 54.36
N ASN A 15 67.41 -74.34 53.13
CA ASN A 15 68.36 -74.72 52.09
C ASN A 15 68.91 -73.48 51.37
N ILE A 16 70.16 -73.59 50.90
CA ILE A 16 70.84 -72.56 50.10
C ILE A 16 71.33 -73.18 48.79
N VAL A 17 70.91 -72.60 47.67
CA VAL A 17 71.47 -72.90 46.33
C VAL A 17 72.36 -71.73 45.92
N TYR A 18 73.61 -71.98 45.53
CA TYR A 18 74.54 -70.93 45.07
C TYR A 18 75.21 -71.31 43.75
N ALA A 19 74.83 -70.61 42.69
CA ALA A 19 75.46 -70.70 41.37
C ALA A 19 76.53 -69.61 41.20
N GLY A 20 77.72 -69.99 40.74
CA GLY A 20 78.90 -69.12 40.70
C GLY A 20 79.60 -69.00 42.06
N VAL A 21 79.74 -70.11 42.79
CA VAL A 21 80.42 -70.15 44.10
C VAL A 21 81.94 -69.94 44.00
N GLY A 22 82.53 -70.13 42.82
CA GLY A 22 83.95 -70.04 42.56
C GLY A 22 84.75 -70.92 43.53
N LYS A 23 85.72 -70.31 44.22
CA LYS A 23 86.64 -71.02 45.13
C LYS A 23 86.08 -71.31 46.53
N GLY A 24 84.80 -70.98 46.79
CA GLY A 24 84.16 -71.25 48.08
C GLY A 24 84.41 -70.22 49.17
N GLU A 25 84.99 -69.07 48.85
CA GLU A 25 85.36 -68.01 49.82
C GLU A 25 84.17 -67.54 50.69
N ASN A 26 82.95 -67.71 50.20
CA ASN A 26 81.70 -67.37 50.87
C ASN A 26 81.05 -68.54 51.66
N LEU A 27 81.51 -69.79 51.55
CA LEU A 27 80.81 -70.96 52.12
C LEU A 27 80.77 -70.97 53.65
N GLU A 28 81.87 -70.60 54.31
CA GLU A 28 81.89 -70.48 55.78
C GLU A 28 80.98 -69.34 56.29
N ALA A 29 80.59 -68.39 55.43
CA ALA A 29 79.53 -67.45 55.75
C ALA A 29 78.14 -68.11 55.58
N LEU A 30 77.89 -68.79 54.46
CA LEU A 30 76.60 -69.43 54.17
C LEU A 30 76.23 -70.53 55.20
N LYS A 31 77.22 -71.26 55.71
CA LYS A 31 77.06 -72.24 56.81
C LYS A 31 76.48 -71.67 58.11
N LEU A 32 76.71 -70.38 58.40
CA LEU A 32 76.15 -69.72 59.58
C LEU A 32 74.66 -69.34 59.40
N TRP A 33 74.19 -69.32 58.15
CA TRP A 33 72.86 -68.86 57.73
C TRP A 33 72.00 -69.99 57.14
N THR A 34 72.35 -71.26 57.34
CA THR A 34 71.52 -72.42 57.00
C THR A 34 71.34 -73.37 58.19
N GLU A 35 70.25 -74.13 58.22
CA GLU A 35 70.08 -75.31 59.09
C GLU A 35 70.03 -76.64 58.31
N GLY A 36 69.95 -76.58 56.98
CA GLY A 36 69.95 -77.74 56.08
C GLY A 36 70.93 -77.59 54.93
N ASN A 37 70.54 -78.02 53.73
CA ASN A 37 71.51 -78.30 52.66
C ASN A 37 72.12 -77.02 52.06
N ILE A 38 73.41 -77.07 51.75
CA ILE A 38 74.03 -76.15 50.79
C ILE A 38 74.27 -76.93 49.50
N ILE A 39 73.82 -76.35 48.40
CA ILE A 39 73.95 -76.87 47.03
C ILE A 39 74.74 -75.81 46.26
N THR A 40 75.80 -76.19 45.55
CA THR A 40 76.55 -75.23 44.73
C THR A 40 76.72 -75.70 43.29
N ILE A 41 76.74 -74.74 42.37
CA ILE A 41 76.84 -74.97 40.94
C ILE A 41 78.01 -74.12 40.42
N ASP A 42 79.06 -74.76 39.89
CA ASP A 42 80.20 -74.05 39.31
C ASP A 42 80.93 -74.93 38.27
N PRO A 43 81.21 -74.43 37.05
CA PRO A 43 81.89 -75.21 36.01
C PRO A 43 83.39 -75.41 36.26
N ASN A 44 84.03 -74.62 37.14
CA ASN A 44 85.47 -74.69 37.37
C ASN A 44 85.84 -76.01 38.08
N ILE A 45 86.28 -76.99 37.28
CA ILE A 45 86.67 -78.33 37.74
C ILE A 45 87.73 -78.27 38.86
N GLN A 46 88.66 -77.31 38.83
CA GLN A 46 89.70 -77.19 39.86
C GLN A 46 89.11 -76.69 41.18
N ALA A 47 88.28 -75.64 41.13
CA ALA A 47 87.59 -75.12 42.30
C ALA A 47 86.61 -76.15 42.87
N SER A 48 85.78 -76.78 42.05
CA SER A 48 84.82 -77.81 42.45
C SER A 48 85.50 -79.04 43.10
N ASN A 49 86.69 -79.43 42.64
CA ASN A 49 87.48 -80.49 43.29
C ASN A 49 88.14 -80.06 44.61
N LEU A 50 88.48 -78.78 44.78
CA LEU A 50 88.98 -78.22 46.04
C LEU A 50 87.83 -78.15 47.07
N LEU A 51 86.69 -77.63 46.65
CA LEU A 51 85.43 -77.57 47.39
C LEU A 51 85.03 -78.94 47.96
N LYS A 52 84.90 -79.96 47.11
CA LYS A 52 84.57 -81.35 47.48
C LYS A 52 85.54 -82.01 48.49
N ARG A 53 86.74 -81.45 48.69
CA ARG A 53 87.74 -81.94 49.67
C ARG A 53 87.66 -81.21 51.01
N HIS A 54 87.31 -79.92 51.00
CA HIS A 54 87.23 -79.11 52.22
C HIS A 54 85.82 -79.08 52.83
N HIS A 55 84.79 -79.29 52.02
CA HIS A 55 83.38 -79.21 52.40
C HIS A 55 82.57 -80.42 51.87
N PRO A 56 82.94 -81.67 52.24
CA PRO A 56 82.25 -82.88 51.78
C PRO A 56 80.76 -82.95 52.17
N GLU A 57 80.32 -82.11 53.11
CA GLU A 57 78.93 -81.92 53.51
C GLU A 57 78.09 -81.09 52.52
N VAL A 58 78.70 -80.46 51.52
CA VAL A 58 78.03 -79.58 50.55
C VAL A 58 77.86 -80.27 49.20
N LYS A 59 76.66 -80.24 48.60
CA LYS A 59 76.37 -80.93 47.33
C LYS A 59 76.83 -80.07 46.15
N HIS A 60 78.06 -80.31 45.71
CA HIS A 60 78.74 -79.56 44.64
C HIS A 60 78.53 -80.17 43.24
N TYR A 61 77.76 -79.50 42.38
CA TYR A 61 77.68 -79.80 40.94
C TYR A 61 78.82 -79.10 40.18
N THR A 62 79.43 -79.81 39.22
CA THR A 62 80.57 -79.32 38.41
C THR A 62 80.10 -79.05 36.98
N VAL A 63 79.16 -78.10 36.83
CA VAL A 63 78.48 -77.75 35.57
C VAL A 63 78.28 -76.24 35.52
N ALA A 64 78.14 -75.67 34.32
CA ALA A 64 77.67 -74.29 34.18
C ALA A 64 76.14 -74.22 34.26
N LEU A 65 75.61 -73.10 34.76
CA LEU A 65 74.17 -72.87 34.83
C LEU A 65 73.70 -72.16 33.56
N SER A 66 72.67 -72.70 32.92
CA SER A 66 72.18 -72.27 31.60
C SER A 66 70.65 -72.25 31.54
N VAL A 67 70.11 -71.84 30.39
CA VAL A 67 68.68 -71.98 30.06
C VAL A 67 68.32 -73.45 29.83
N GLU A 68 69.18 -74.21 29.14
CA GLU A 68 68.94 -75.59 28.71
C GLU A 68 70.12 -76.52 29.06
N ASP A 69 69.80 -77.78 29.33
CA ASP A 69 70.76 -78.87 29.56
C ASP A 69 71.53 -79.22 28.27
N GLY A 70 72.86 -79.38 28.36
CA GLY A 70 73.68 -79.69 27.19
C GLY A 70 75.18 -79.51 27.42
N GLU A 71 75.87 -79.02 26.39
CA GLU A 71 77.30 -78.70 26.39
C GLU A 71 77.49 -77.38 25.65
N GLN A 72 78.25 -76.43 26.21
CA GLN A 72 78.47 -75.09 25.65
C GLN A 72 79.91 -74.63 25.86
N ASP A 73 80.37 -73.68 25.03
CA ASP A 73 81.65 -73.02 25.21
C ASP A 73 81.64 -72.12 26.46
N PHE A 74 82.56 -72.38 27.38
CA PHE A 74 82.83 -71.56 28.56
C PHE A 74 84.16 -70.82 28.38
N TYR A 75 84.13 -69.52 28.67
CA TYR A 75 85.23 -68.61 28.44
C TYR A 75 85.93 -68.33 29.78
N ASP A 76 87.09 -68.97 29.99
CA ASP A 76 87.87 -68.84 31.23
C ASP A 76 88.66 -67.55 31.23
N TYR A 77 88.36 -66.64 32.15
CA TYR A 77 89.12 -65.40 32.31
C TYR A 77 90.15 -65.49 33.46
N TRP A 78 91.08 -64.54 33.43
CA TRP A 78 91.77 -64.05 34.61
C TRP A 78 91.22 -62.66 34.96
N PRO A 79 90.94 -62.34 36.24
CA PRO A 79 90.65 -63.30 37.32
C PRO A 79 89.51 -64.26 36.95
N GLU A 80 89.47 -65.43 37.59
CA GLU A 80 88.45 -66.48 37.34
C GLU A 80 87.02 -66.02 37.67
N SER A 81 86.86 -64.96 38.47
CA SER A 81 85.58 -64.35 38.77
C SER A 81 84.91 -63.67 37.56
N LEU A 82 85.60 -63.54 36.42
CA LEU A 82 85.05 -63.01 35.16
C LEU A 82 84.70 -64.12 34.15
N SER A 83 84.91 -65.40 34.47
CA SER A 83 84.60 -66.50 33.56
C SER A 83 83.09 -66.65 33.35
N THR A 84 82.67 -66.89 32.11
CA THR A 84 81.25 -66.83 31.70
C THR A 84 80.96 -67.75 30.50
N LEU A 85 79.68 -68.02 30.25
CA LEU A 85 79.17 -68.63 29.01
C LEU A 85 78.93 -67.59 27.90
N ARG A 86 79.06 -66.28 28.17
CA ARG A 86 78.97 -65.24 27.14
C ARG A 86 80.21 -65.25 26.24
N ASP A 87 79.99 -65.32 24.93
CA ASP A 87 81.01 -65.25 23.87
C ASP A 87 81.70 -63.88 23.76
N THR A 88 81.08 -62.86 24.36
CA THR A 88 81.44 -61.45 24.19
C THR A 88 81.54 -60.74 25.55
N VAL A 89 82.74 -60.27 25.87
CA VAL A 89 83.06 -59.61 27.15
C VAL A 89 83.76 -58.27 26.91
N SER A 90 83.26 -57.21 27.54
CA SER A 90 83.75 -55.83 27.47
C SER A 90 84.49 -55.45 28.76
N LEU A 91 85.82 -55.57 28.76
CA LEU A 91 86.61 -55.33 29.98
C LEU A 91 86.84 -53.82 30.24
N PRO A 92 86.35 -53.24 31.35
CA PRO A 92 86.52 -51.83 31.67
C PRO A 92 87.98 -51.48 32.02
N ASN A 93 88.31 -50.18 31.91
CA ASN A 93 89.68 -49.65 32.05
C ASN A 93 90.34 -49.89 33.41
N GLU A 94 89.59 -50.28 34.45
CA GLU A 94 90.12 -50.65 35.76
C GLU A 94 90.71 -52.07 35.76
N LEU A 95 90.20 -52.97 34.90
CA LEU A 95 90.56 -54.38 34.82
C LEU A 95 91.70 -54.64 33.82
N LYS A 96 92.74 -53.81 33.83
CA LYS A 96 93.86 -53.85 32.83
C LYS A 96 94.65 -55.15 32.77
N ASN A 97 94.57 -55.98 33.80
CA ASN A 97 95.23 -57.28 33.89
C ASN A 97 94.28 -58.45 33.57
N ALA A 98 93.02 -58.15 33.21
CA ALA A 98 92.05 -59.17 32.87
C ALA A 98 92.19 -59.60 31.41
N GLN A 99 92.09 -60.92 31.17
CA GLN A 99 92.30 -61.52 29.85
C GLN A 99 91.66 -62.90 29.79
N LEU A 100 91.22 -63.31 28.60
CA LEU A 100 90.82 -64.70 28.32
C LEU A 100 92.05 -65.61 28.44
N LYS A 101 91.96 -66.69 29.22
CA LYS A 101 92.97 -67.75 29.33
C LYS A 101 92.76 -68.80 28.24
N CYS A 102 91.52 -69.28 28.11
CA CYS A 102 91.10 -70.34 27.21
C CYS A 102 89.58 -70.35 27.04
N THR A 103 89.10 -71.01 26.00
CA THR A 103 87.72 -71.47 25.88
C THR A 103 87.72 -72.99 26.02
N GLN A 104 86.78 -73.55 26.75
CA GLN A 104 86.59 -74.99 26.90
C GLN A 104 85.10 -75.34 26.86
N ALA A 105 84.75 -76.46 26.24
CA ALA A 105 83.40 -76.99 26.32
C ALA A 105 83.14 -77.52 27.75
N VAL A 106 81.98 -77.18 28.32
CA VAL A 106 81.55 -77.63 29.66
C VAL A 106 80.13 -78.17 29.60
N GLU A 107 79.83 -79.15 30.47
CA GLU A 107 78.45 -79.57 30.71
C GLU A 107 77.65 -78.39 31.27
N THR A 108 76.50 -78.10 30.64
CA THR A 108 75.56 -77.08 31.08
C THR A 108 74.27 -77.72 31.56
N ARG A 109 73.65 -77.13 32.57
CA ARG A 109 72.38 -77.61 33.13
C ARG A 109 71.43 -76.45 33.38
N SER A 110 70.15 -76.68 33.09
CA SER A 110 69.07 -75.80 33.53
C SER A 110 68.89 -75.88 35.04
N LEU A 111 68.53 -74.76 35.67
CA LEU A 111 68.28 -74.77 37.12
C LEU A 111 67.07 -75.64 37.49
N ASN A 112 66.07 -75.77 36.60
CA ASN A 112 64.97 -76.71 36.78
C ASN A 112 65.47 -78.18 36.92
N SER A 113 66.36 -78.63 36.02
CA SER A 113 66.85 -80.02 36.04
C SER A 113 67.81 -80.31 37.20
N LEU A 114 68.50 -79.30 37.73
CA LEU A 114 69.36 -79.47 38.92
C LEU A 114 68.55 -79.54 40.21
N LEU A 115 67.39 -78.88 40.27
CA LEU A 115 66.59 -78.78 41.48
C LEU A 115 65.48 -79.84 41.60
N SER A 116 65.11 -80.52 40.51
CA SER A 116 64.18 -81.67 40.55
C SER A 116 64.68 -82.89 41.35
N ASP A 117 65.99 -82.94 41.62
CA ASP A 117 66.66 -83.96 42.47
C ASP A 117 66.46 -83.73 43.98
N PHE A 118 65.79 -82.65 44.38
CA PHE A 118 65.74 -82.17 45.76
C PHE A 118 64.31 -81.89 46.21
N ASP A 119 64.02 -82.26 47.46
CA ASP A 119 62.79 -81.86 48.12
C ASP A 119 63.01 -80.54 48.87
N PHE A 120 62.16 -79.55 48.61
CA PHE A 120 62.23 -78.20 49.17
C PHE A 120 61.03 -77.90 50.07
N ASP A 121 60.55 -78.92 50.79
CA ASP A 121 59.51 -78.96 51.86
C ASP A 121 59.47 -77.75 52.84
N SER A 122 60.54 -76.97 52.93
CA SER A 122 60.77 -75.94 53.93
C SER A 122 60.49 -74.52 53.41
N ASN A 123 59.59 -73.80 54.08
CA ASN A 123 59.10 -72.45 53.76
C ASN A 123 60.13 -71.30 53.67
N TYR A 124 61.44 -71.55 53.70
CA TYR A 124 62.50 -70.53 53.76
C TYR A 124 63.78 -71.00 53.04
N ASN A 125 63.79 -70.97 51.70
CA ASN A 125 65.01 -71.28 50.91
C ASN A 125 65.60 -70.02 50.25
N LEU A 126 66.92 -70.02 50.07
CA LEU A 126 67.70 -68.96 49.42
C LEU A 126 68.32 -69.46 48.10
N LEU A 127 68.10 -68.71 47.02
CA LEU A 127 68.85 -68.86 45.77
C LEU A 127 69.83 -67.70 45.61
N VAL A 128 71.09 -68.02 45.34
CA VAL A 128 72.16 -67.05 45.02
C VAL A 128 72.63 -67.28 43.59
N LEU A 129 72.53 -66.26 42.74
CA LEU A 129 72.99 -66.27 41.35
C LEU A 129 74.12 -65.25 41.16
N SER A 130 75.30 -65.73 40.80
CA SER A 130 76.48 -64.92 40.44
C SER A 130 77.14 -65.53 39.20
N ILE A 131 76.39 -65.63 38.10
CA ILE A 131 76.74 -66.45 36.93
C ILE A 131 77.28 -65.64 35.73
N ASN A 132 77.77 -64.43 36.00
CA ASN A 132 78.44 -63.55 35.05
C ASN A 132 77.63 -63.27 33.78
N GLY A 133 76.41 -62.78 33.99
CA GLY A 133 75.61 -62.13 32.97
C GLY A 133 74.60 -63.03 32.28
N LEU A 134 74.13 -64.09 32.94
CA LEU A 134 73.01 -64.94 32.48
C LEU A 134 71.89 -65.04 33.52
N GLU A 135 71.92 -64.20 34.56
CA GLU A 135 70.99 -64.24 35.67
C GLU A 135 69.53 -64.03 35.19
N LEU A 136 69.31 -63.11 34.25
CA LEU A 136 67.99 -62.84 33.69
C LEU A 136 67.47 -63.99 32.83
N GLU A 137 68.31 -64.54 31.95
CA GLU A 137 67.95 -65.70 31.13
C GLU A 137 67.64 -66.94 31.96
N VAL A 138 68.38 -67.19 33.04
CA VAL A 138 68.10 -68.29 33.98
C VAL A 138 66.81 -68.02 34.78
N ILE A 139 66.59 -66.79 35.26
CA ILE A 139 65.32 -66.44 35.93
C ILE A 139 64.11 -66.60 34.98
N HIS A 140 64.25 -66.29 33.69
CA HIS A 140 63.20 -66.51 32.69
C HIS A 140 63.03 -67.98 32.27
N SER A 141 64.06 -68.83 32.42
CA SER A 141 63.97 -70.26 32.11
C SER A 141 63.33 -71.06 33.25
N LEU A 142 63.29 -70.52 34.46
CA LEU A 142 62.72 -71.19 35.62
C LEU A 142 61.21 -71.39 35.49
N SER A 143 60.78 -72.62 35.77
CA SER A 143 59.38 -72.88 36.05
C SER A 143 58.95 -72.10 37.29
N LYS A 144 57.71 -71.58 37.25
CA LYS A 144 57.12 -70.87 38.38
C LYS A 144 57.20 -71.72 39.65
N ASP A 145 56.89 -73.00 39.53
CA ASP A 145 56.86 -73.95 40.65
C ASP A 145 58.25 -74.09 41.31
N VAL A 146 59.34 -74.19 40.55
CA VAL A 146 60.72 -74.20 41.13
C VAL A 146 61.02 -72.87 41.83
N LEU A 147 60.66 -71.73 41.23
CA LEU A 147 60.81 -70.42 41.89
C LEU A 147 59.95 -70.27 43.14
N GLU A 148 58.80 -70.93 43.26
CA GLU A 148 57.93 -70.81 44.43
C GLU A 148 58.50 -71.49 45.69
N HIS A 149 59.52 -72.34 45.56
CA HIS A 149 60.26 -72.90 46.69
C HIS A 149 61.23 -71.90 47.35
N PHE A 150 61.57 -70.79 46.68
CA PHE A 150 62.49 -69.80 47.22
C PHE A 150 61.74 -68.59 47.80
N ASN A 151 62.30 -68.05 48.89
CA ASN A 151 61.75 -66.89 49.60
C ASN A 151 62.68 -65.69 49.45
N SER A 152 63.99 -65.94 49.39
CA SER A 152 65.00 -64.94 49.13
C SER A 152 65.76 -65.28 47.85
N LEU A 153 66.02 -64.28 47.02
CA LEU A 153 66.97 -64.35 45.92
C LEU A 153 68.08 -63.32 46.18
N ILE A 154 69.34 -63.72 46.05
CA ILE A 154 70.47 -62.78 45.93
C ILE A 154 70.99 -62.92 44.51
N ILE A 155 70.93 -61.83 43.74
CA ILE A 155 71.39 -61.82 42.35
C ILE A 155 72.52 -60.81 42.23
N GLU A 156 73.70 -61.26 41.82
CA GLU A 156 74.89 -60.44 41.61
C GLU A 156 75.04 -60.20 40.10
N ALA A 157 74.81 -58.97 39.66
CA ALA A 157 74.86 -58.57 38.26
C ALA A 157 75.75 -57.33 38.09
N ASP A 158 76.44 -57.21 36.97
CA ASP A 158 77.39 -56.14 36.72
C ASP A 158 76.70 -54.84 36.27
N HIS A 159 77.03 -53.71 36.90
CA HIS A 159 76.53 -52.40 36.48
C HIS A 159 77.46 -51.71 35.46
N LYS A 160 78.53 -52.39 35.02
CA LYS A 160 79.51 -51.89 34.05
C LYS A 160 79.32 -52.42 32.63
N ASN A 161 78.34 -53.29 32.42
CA ASN A 161 78.07 -53.97 31.15
C ASN A 161 79.31 -54.69 30.57
N ILE A 162 79.95 -55.46 31.45
CA ILE A 162 81.04 -56.37 31.15
C ILE A 162 80.56 -57.53 30.29
N PHE A 163 79.37 -58.06 30.56
CA PHE A 163 78.85 -59.26 29.89
C PHE A 163 77.86 -58.96 28.74
N GLN A 164 77.96 -57.76 28.15
CA GLN A 164 77.20 -57.27 26.98
C GLN A 164 75.67 -57.45 27.09
N GLN A 165 75.17 -57.23 28.30
CA GLN A 165 73.76 -57.12 28.64
C GLN A 165 73.08 -55.93 27.93
N GLN A 166 71.76 -55.96 27.86
CA GLN A 166 70.95 -54.85 27.39
C GLN A 166 71.00 -53.68 28.40
N ASN A 167 70.88 -52.43 27.93
CA ASN A 167 71.02 -51.23 28.77
C ASN A 167 69.99 -51.15 29.92
N ASP A 168 68.89 -51.88 29.80
CA ASP A 168 67.78 -52.00 30.74
C ASP A 168 67.75 -53.36 31.48
N TYR A 169 68.75 -54.24 31.31
CA TYR A 169 68.79 -55.61 31.87
C TYR A 169 68.43 -55.66 33.37
N ILE A 170 68.98 -54.74 34.16
CA ILE A 170 68.72 -54.65 35.60
C ILE A 170 67.27 -54.27 35.92
N ASP A 171 66.62 -53.43 35.10
CA ASP A 171 65.24 -53.00 35.30
C ASP A 171 64.24 -54.00 34.70
N SER A 172 64.61 -54.68 33.62
CA SER A 172 63.92 -55.87 33.11
C SER A 172 63.96 -57.03 34.12
N LEU A 173 65.10 -57.28 34.79
CA LEU A 173 65.24 -58.24 35.88
C LEU A 173 64.33 -57.90 37.08
N LYS A 174 64.36 -56.66 37.55
CA LYS A 174 63.44 -56.20 38.62
C LYS A 174 61.98 -56.38 38.22
N SER A 175 61.61 -56.00 37.00
CA SER A 175 60.22 -56.07 36.50
C SER A 175 59.72 -57.51 36.38
N SER A 176 60.59 -58.40 35.88
CA SER A 176 60.33 -59.84 35.80
C SER A 176 60.11 -60.44 37.18
N LEU A 177 61.03 -60.19 38.12
CA LEU A 177 60.92 -60.66 39.50
C LEU A 177 59.69 -60.12 40.23
N VAL A 178 59.36 -58.84 40.07
CA VAL A 178 58.11 -58.25 40.60
C VAL A 178 56.88 -58.96 40.03
N SER A 179 56.86 -59.29 38.73
CA SER A 179 55.74 -60.06 38.14
C SER A 179 55.58 -61.48 38.71
N LEU A 180 56.67 -62.06 39.22
CA LEU A 180 56.71 -63.36 39.90
C LEU A 180 56.32 -63.26 41.40
N GLY A 181 56.32 -62.05 41.98
CA GLY A 181 56.04 -61.79 43.40
C GLY A 181 57.28 -61.51 44.27
N TYR A 182 58.43 -61.28 43.64
CA TYR A 182 59.71 -60.97 44.29
C TYR A 182 60.00 -59.47 44.27
N TYR A 183 60.30 -58.93 45.45
CA TYR A 183 60.50 -57.51 45.66
C TYR A 183 61.91 -57.21 46.10
N LEU A 184 62.54 -56.21 45.47
CA LEU A 184 63.82 -55.67 45.91
C LEU A 184 63.67 -55.16 47.34
N PHE A 185 64.31 -55.85 48.28
CA PHE A 185 64.32 -55.53 49.70
C PHE A 185 65.47 -54.59 50.01
N ASP A 186 66.66 -54.90 49.50
CA ASP A 186 67.88 -54.12 49.71
C ASP A 186 68.92 -54.40 48.61
N MET A 187 69.99 -53.62 48.54
CA MET A 187 71.06 -53.78 47.55
C MET A 187 72.45 -53.31 48.03
N GLU A 188 73.51 -53.96 47.55
CA GLU A 188 74.91 -53.60 47.78
C GLU A 188 75.59 -53.28 46.45
N TYR A 189 76.43 -52.24 46.43
CA TYR A 189 77.21 -51.85 45.26
C TYR A 189 78.69 -52.04 45.57
N ASP A 190 79.39 -52.83 44.76
CA ASP A 190 80.85 -52.90 44.72
C ASP A 190 81.38 -52.07 43.53
N ALA A 191 82.69 -52.11 43.24
CA ALA A 191 83.32 -51.40 42.13
C ALA A 191 83.05 -51.98 40.72
N ILE A 192 82.32 -53.11 40.63
CA ILE A 192 82.06 -53.84 39.37
C ILE A 192 80.63 -54.42 39.36
N TYR A 193 80.28 -55.13 40.43
CA TYR A 193 78.99 -55.81 40.58
C TYR A 193 78.05 -55.03 41.50
N SER A 194 76.77 -55.30 41.35
CA SER A 194 75.70 -54.89 42.24
C SER A 194 74.96 -56.15 42.71
N SER A 195 74.89 -56.38 44.01
CA SER A 195 74.19 -57.52 44.61
C SER A 195 72.80 -57.07 45.04
N PHE A 196 71.77 -57.60 44.40
CA PHE A 196 70.37 -57.27 44.64
C PHE A 196 69.73 -58.34 45.53
N ILE A 197 69.14 -57.94 46.67
CA ILE A 197 68.44 -58.82 47.58
C ILE A 197 66.94 -58.70 47.31
N PHE A 198 66.33 -59.75 46.76
CA PHE A 198 64.89 -59.83 46.55
C PHE A 198 64.25 -60.76 47.59
N PHE A 199 63.05 -60.42 48.07
CA PHE A 199 62.24 -61.27 48.94
C PHE A 199 60.85 -61.48 48.35
N ARG A 200 60.29 -62.69 48.51
CA ARG A 200 58.96 -63.07 48.06
C ARG A 200 57.91 -62.63 49.08
N ASP A 201 57.12 -61.62 48.72
CA ASP A 201 56.10 -61.02 49.60
C ASP A 201 54.72 -61.17 48.94
N GLU A 202 54.00 -62.22 49.31
CA GLU A 202 52.68 -62.54 48.74
C GLU A 202 51.59 -61.55 49.16
N ASP A 203 51.71 -60.89 50.32
CA ASP A 203 50.80 -59.81 50.74
C ASP A 203 50.98 -58.58 49.83
N LYS A 204 52.23 -58.20 49.58
CA LYS A 204 52.56 -57.12 48.64
C LYS A 204 52.20 -57.45 47.20
N LYS A 205 52.35 -58.71 46.77
CA LYS A 205 51.88 -59.22 45.47
C LYS A 205 50.36 -59.11 45.33
N ALA A 206 49.61 -59.43 46.38
CA ALA A 206 48.16 -59.23 46.41
C ALA A 206 47.81 -57.73 46.34
N LEU A 207 48.50 -56.87 47.09
CA LEU A 207 48.32 -55.41 47.09
C LEU A 207 48.66 -54.78 45.73
N GLU A 208 49.68 -55.26 45.01
CA GLU A 208 50.01 -54.76 43.66
C GLU A 208 49.00 -55.23 42.61
N LEU A 209 48.51 -56.47 42.71
CA LEU A 209 47.42 -56.97 41.88
C LEU A 209 46.12 -56.18 42.11
N GLU A 210 45.82 -55.82 43.35
CA GLU A 210 44.69 -54.95 43.71
C GLU A 210 44.92 -53.51 43.24
N SER A 211 46.11 -52.94 43.44
CA SER A 211 46.49 -51.62 42.93
C SER A 211 46.38 -51.55 41.40
N GLY A 212 46.76 -52.61 40.69
CA GLY A 212 46.59 -52.74 39.23
C GLY A 212 45.12 -52.72 38.81
N LYS A 213 44.26 -53.48 39.48
CA LYS A 213 42.80 -53.45 39.26
C LYS A 213 42.23 -52.06 39.52
N LEU A 214 42.58 -51.45 40.66
CA LEU A 214 42.07 -50.15 41.08
C LEU A 214 42.52 -49.01 40.14
N LYS A 215 43.75 -49.06 39.61
CA LYS A 215 44.23 -48.15 38.55
C LYS A 215 43.42 -48.32 37.26
N ALA A 216 43.16 -49.56 36.85
CA ALA A 216 42.37 -49.85 35.65
C ALA A 216 40.88 -49.44 35.79
N GLU A 217 40.32 -49.52 37.00
CA GLU A 217 38.98 -49.04 37.32
C GLU A 217 38.92 -47.51 37.35
N HIS A 218 39.88 -46.84 38.01
CA HIS A 218 40.00 -45.38 38.01
C HIS A 218 40.18 -44.81 36.59
N ALA A 219 40.91 -45.51 35.71
CA ALA A 219 41.03 -45.10 34.31
C ALA A 219 39.67 -45.10 33.58
N LYS A 220 38.85 -46.14 33.77
CA LYS A 220 37.48 -46.21 33.20
C LYS A 220 36.56 -45.13 33.77
N VAL A 221 36.57 -44.94 35.10
CA VAL A 221 35.74 -43.91 35.77
C VAL A 221 36.13 -42.51 35.29
N GLN A 222 37.41 -42.25 35.03
CA GLN A 222 37.86 -40.98 34.44
C GLN A 222 37.36 -40.82 33.00
N GLU A 223 37.46 -41.86 32.16
CA GLU A 223 36.94 -41.85 30.78
C GLU A 223 35.42 -41.62 30.72
N GLU A 224 34.65 -42.23 31.63
CA GLU A 224 33.21 -41.99 31.76
C GLU A 224 32.88 -40.58 32.27
N ARG A 225 33.69 -40.05 33.20
CA ARG A 225 33.55 -38.69 33.72
C ARG A 225 33.77 -37.64 32.65
N ASP A 226 34.80 -37.81 31.82
CA ASP A 226 35.09 -36.85 30.74
C ASP A 226 33.99 -36.91 29.65
N LYS A 227 33.51 -38.11 29.28
CA LYS A 227 32.33 -38.27 28.41
C LYS A 227 31.05 -37.66 29.00
N ALA A 228 30.88 -37.68 30.32
CA ALA A 228 29.74 -37.05 30.99
C ALA A 228 29.85 -35.51 30.96
N LYS A 229 31.05 -34.98 31.15
CA LYS A 229 31.36 -33.54 31.08
C LYS A 229 31.20 -32.97 29.67
N ASP A 230 31.59 -33.72 28.64
CA ASP A 230 31.34 -33.34 27.24
C ASP A 230 29.83 -33.22 26.96
N LYS A 231 29.04 -34.21 27.41
CA LYS A 231 27.57 -34.17 27.33
C LYS A 231 26.95 -33.02 28.14
N GLU A 232 27.49 -32.70 29.31
CA GLU A 232 27.06 -31.54 30.10
C GLU A 232 27.28 -30.23 29.33
N SER A 233 28.41 -30.11 28.62
CA SER A 233 28.68 -28.95 27.75
C SER A 233 27.74 -28.89 26.53
N GLU A 234 27.45 -30.03 25.88
CA GLU A 234 26.47 -30.10 24.79
C GLU A 234 25.08 -29.68 25.28
N LEU A 235 24.61 -30.26 26.39
CA LEU A 235 23.32 -29.95 27.00
C LEU A 235 23.22 -28.48 27.40
N SER A 236 24.26 -27.90 28.00
CA SER A 236 24.31 -26.48 28.36
C SER A 236 24.20 -25.56 27.12
N SER A 237 24.93 -25.87 26.04
CA SER A 237 24.82 -25.12 24.78
C SER A 237 23.41 -25.22 24.17
N ARG A 238 22.80 -26.40 24.23
CA ARG A 238 21.46 -26.69 23.72
C ARG A 238 20.36 -26.04 24.56
N LEU A 239 20.56 -25.92 25.87
CA LEU A 239 19.66 -25.26 26.82
C LEU A 239 19.65 -23.74 26.58
N SER A 240 20.82 -23.11 26.47
CA SER A 240 20.91 -21.68 26.11
C SER A 240 20.35 -21.36 24.72
N HIS A 241 20.47 -22.27 23.75
CA HIS A 241 19.82 -22.12 22.45
C HIS A 241 18.29 -22.22 22.57
N LEU A 242 17.77 -23.16 23.37
CA LEU A 242 16.34 -23.27 23.68
C LEU A 242 15.80 -22.02 24.40
N GLU A 243 16.53 -21.46 25.36
CA GLU A 243 16.17 -20.20 26.02
C GLU A 243 16.10 -19.03 25.04
N SER A 244 17.09 -18.90 24.14
CA SER A 244 17.07 -17.86 23.09
C SER A 244 15.89 -18.02 22.13
N SER A 245 15.51 -19.27 21.83
CA SER A 245 14.34 -19.59 21.00
C SER A 245 13.03 -19.30 21.74
N HIS A 246 12.93 -19.64 23.03
CA HIS A 246 11.75 -19.34 23.86
C HIS A 246 11.53 -17.84 24.00
N SER A 247 12.58 -17.06 24.28
CA SER A 247 12.51 -15.59 24.35
C SER A 247 12.06 -14.97 23.01
N SER A 248 12.56 -15.50 21.89
CA SER A 248 12.14 -15.10 20.54
C SER A 248 10.67 -15.43 20.27
N LEU A 249 10.20 -16.60 20.72
CA LEU A 249 8.81 -17.03 20.61
C LEU A 249 7.87 -16.23 21.51
N GLU A 250 8.25 -15.93 22.75
CA GLU A 250 7.47 -15.05 23.65
C GLU A 250 7.32 -13.64 23.08
N THR A 251 8.42 -13.07 22.56
CA THR A 251 8.37 -11.76 21.89
C THR A 251 7.40 -11.78 20.71
N ARG A 252 7.50 -12.80 19.84
CA ARG A 252 6.59 -12.97 18.69
C ARG A 252 5.15 -13.27 19.12
N ASN A 253 4.94 -13.93 20.24
CA ASN A 253 3.60 -14.22 20.78
C ASN A 253 2.97 -12.96 21.38
N ALA A 254 3.76 -12.09 22.03
CA ALA A 254 3.33 -10.77 22.47
C ALA A 254 2.95 -9.87 21.27
N ASP A 255 3.75 -9.87 20.19
CA ASP A 255 3.41 -9.19 18.94
C ASP A 255 2.11 -9.73 18.31
N LEU A 256 1.93 -11.06 18.28
CA LEU A 256 0.70 -11.69 17.78
C LEU A 256 -0.51 -11.37 18.65
N ILE A 257 -0.37 -11.33 19.98
CA ILE A 257 -1.43 -10.89 20.90
C ILE A 257 -1.77 -9.42 20.63
N LYS A 258 -0.77 -8.54 20.48
CA LYS A 258 -0.97 -7.13 20.14
C LYS A 258 -1.73 -6.98 18.82
N GLN A 259 -1.28 -7.65 17.74
CA GLN A 259 -1.98 -7.69 16.46
C GLN A 259 -3.42 -8.22 16.61
N ASN A 260 -3.65 -9.28 17.38
CA ASN A 260 -5.01 -9.79 17.60
C ASN A 260 -5.89 -8.79 18.35
N THR A 261 -5.35 -8.02 19.30
CA THR A 261 -6.12 -6.95 19.98
C THR A 261 -6.43 -5.79 19.04
N GLU A 262 -5.48 -5.37 18.20
CA GLU A 262 -5.67 -4.33 17.18
C GLU A 262 -6.71 -4.78 16.13
N LEU A 263 -6.62 -6.02 15.64
CA LEU A 263 -7.55 -6.61 14.67
C LEU A 263 -8.93 -6.84 15.29
N THR A 264 -9.02 -7.18 16.58
CA THR A 264 -10.30 -7.27 17.32
C THR A 264 -10.95 -5.89 17.51
N GLN A 265 -10.16 -4.85 17.77
CA GLN A 265 -10.65 -3.47 17.85
C GLN A 265 -11.12 -2.97 16.47
N ALA A 266 -10.34 -3.22 15.41
CA ALA A 266 -10.71 -2.92 14.02
C ALA A 266 -11.99 -3.68 13.61
N LYS A 267 -12.11 -4.96 13.96
CA LYS A 267 -13.34 -5.75 13.72
C LYS A 267 -14.53 -5.16 14.47
N LYS A 268 -14.39 -4.73 15.73
CA LYS A 268 -15.47 -4.04 16.47
C LYS A 268 -15.85 -2.70 15.86
N LEU A 269 -14.89 -1.94 15.33
CA LEU A 269 -15.16 -0.70 14.59
C LEU A 269 -15.93 -0.99 13.30
N VAL A 270 -15.49 -1.98 12.51
CA VAL A 270 -16.18 -2.41 11.28
C VAL A 270 -17.56 -2.99 11.58
N GLU A 271 -17.74 -3.73 12.68
CA GLU A 271 -19.06 -4.20 13.12
C GLU A 271 -19.97 -3.01 13.50
N LEU A 272 -19.49 -2.06 14.32
CA LEU A 272 -20.22 -0.81 14.65
C LEU A 272 -20.57 0.00 13.40
N GLU A 273 -19.64 0.17 12.47
CA GLU A 273 -19.86 0.91 11.22
C GLU A 273 -20.80 0.15 10.29
N SER A 274 -20.73 -1.18 10.23
CA SER A 274 -21.67 -1.99 9.44
C SER A 274 -23.08 -2.01 10.03
N GLU A 275 -23.22 -1.98 11.37
CA GLU A 275 -24.50 -1.90 12.06
C GLU A 275 -25.07 -0.48 11.95
N LYS A 276 -24.23 0.57 12.01
CA LYS A 276 -24.62 1.95 11.72
C LYS A 276 -25.05 2.16 10.27
N LEU A 277 -24.30 1.63 9.30
CA LEU A 277 -24.67 1.63 7.88
C LEU A 277 -25.89 0.75 7.59
N LYS A 278 -26.17 -0.25 8.43
CA LYS A 278 -27.39 -1.06 8.39
C LYS A 278 -28.57 -0.29 8.97
N VAL A 279 -28.42 0.44 10.08
CA VAL A 279 -29.44 1.37 10.59
C VAL A 279 -29.69 2.48 9.58
N GLU A 280 -28.66 3.12 9.03
CA GLU A 280 -28.82 4.12 7.95
C GLU A 280 -29.47 3.51 6.70
N ARG A 281 -29.18 2.25 6.36
CA ARG A 281 -29.89 1.53 5.27
C ARG A 281 -31.33 1.23 5.63
N ASP A 282 -31.63 0.80 6.85
CA ASP A 282 -32.97 0.39 7.28
C ASP A 282 -33.86 1.61 7.56
N ASP A 283 -33.30 2.73 8.02
CA ASP A 283 -33.92 4.06 8.06
C ASP A 283 -34.12 4.60 6.63
N ALA A 284 -33.11 4.53 5.75
CA ALA A 284 -33.27 4.93 4.36
C ALA A 284 -34.26 4.02 3.61
N LYS A 285 -34.36 2.74 3.96
CA LYS A 285 -35.33 1.78 3.43
C LYS A 285 -36.72 2.03 4.01
N SER A 286 -36.85 2.43 5.27
CA SER A 286 -38.12 2.83 5.88
C SER A 286 -38.59 4.18 5.32
N GLN A 287 -37.67 5.11 5.05
CA GLN A 287 -37.94 6.36 4.35
C GLN A 287 -38.25 6.12 2.88
N VAL A 288 -37.59 5.15 2.21
CA VAL A 288 -37.94 4.73 0.84
C VAL A 288 -39.27 3.99 0.82
N GLU A 289 -39.61 3.13 1.78
CA GLU A 289 -40.94 2.50 1.87
C GLU A 289 -42.04 3.51 2.25
N SER A 290 -41.72 4.54 3.03
CA SER A 290 -42.60 5.68 3.30
C SER A 290 -42.79 6.53 2.04
N ASN A 291 -41.70 6.88 1.35
CA ASN A 291 -41.72 7.63 0.09
C ASN A 291 -42.34 6.81 -1.05
N VAL A 292 -42.21 5.47 -1.04
CA VAL A 292 -42.85 4.55 -1.99
C VAL A 292 -44.32 4.40 -1.67
N LYS A 293 -44.75 4.35 -0.41
CA LYS A 293 -46.18 4.42 -0.07
C LYS A 293 -46.79 5.78 -0.39
N GLN A 294 -46.06 6.87 -0.16
CA GLN A 294 -46.47 8.20 -0.60
C GLN A 294 -46.47 8.32 -2.12
N LEU A 295 -45.51 7.69 -2.83
CA LEU A 295 -45.53 7.58 -4.28
C LEU A 295 -46.58 6.60 -4.79
N GLU A 296 -47.00 5.58 -4.06
CA GLU A 296 -48.10 4.68 -4.43
C GLU A 296 -49.43 5.38 -4.19
N GLU A 297 -49.58 6.17 -3.12
CA GLU A 297 -50.74 7.05 -2.93
C GLU A 297 -50.76 8.20 -3.95
N VAL A 298 -49.62 8.80 -4.29
CA VAL A 298 -49.52 9.86 -5.30
C VAL A 298 -49.59 9.30 -6.71
N THR A 299 -49.10 8.09 -6.99
CA THR A 299 -49.25 7.41 -8.30
C THR A 299 -50.66 6.89 -8.45
N LYS A 300 -51.29 6.31 -7.42
CA LYS A 300 -52.71 5.94 -7.48
C LYS A 300 -53.62 7.16 -7.60
N ARG A 301 -53.30 8.27 -6.90
CA ARG A 301 -54.00 9.55 -7.08
C ARG A 301 -53.69 10.18 -8.43
N ALA A 302 -52.48 10.03 -8.96
CA ALA A 302 -52.12 10.47 -10.30
C ALA A 302 -52.64 9.53 -11.40
N GLU A 303 -52.98 8.27 -11.11
CA GLU A 303 -53.69 7.33 -11.99
C GLU A 303 -55.20 7.59 -11.94
N GLU A 304 -55.73 8.03 -10.81
CA GLU A 304 -57.10 8.54 -10.68
C GLU A 304 -57.24 9.91 -11.36
N GLU A 305 -56.30 10.83 -11.14
CA GLU A 305 -56.18 12.10 -11.86
C GLU A 305 -55.79 11.88 -13.33
N GLU A 306 -54.98 10.88 -13.71
CA GLU A 306 -54.66 10.57 -15.12
C GLU A 306 -55.81 9.83 -15.79
N ALA A 307 -56.60 9.00 -15.09
CA ALA A 307 -57.85 8.49 -15.64
C ALA A 307 -58.89 9.61 -15.80
N GLU A 308 -58.99 10.54 -14.85
CA GLU A 308 -59.82 11.74 -14.99
C GLU A 308 -59.29 12.63 -16.11
N PHE A 309 -57.98 12.87 -16.21
CA PHE A 309 -57.33 13.64 -17.27
C PHE A 309 -57.34 12.92 -18.62
N VAL A 310 -57.39 11.58 -18.70
CA VAL A 310 -57.56 10.82 -19.95
C VAL A 310 -59.03 10.81 -20.36
N SER A 311 -59.98 10.83 -19.42
CA SER A 311 -61.37 11.15 -19.75
C SER A 311 -61.49 12.62 -20.23
N ARG A 312 -60.77 13.54 -19.58
CA ARG A 312 -60.73 14.97 -19.91
C ARG A 312 -59.99 15.24 -21.22
N LEU A 313 -58.96 14.45 -21.53
CA LEU A 313 -58.19 14.49 -22.78
C LEU A 313 -58.93 13.74 -23.87
N SER A 314 -59.72 12.70 -23.60
CA SER A 314 -60.62 12.12 -24.61
C SER A 314 -61.75 13.10 -24.95
N ILE A 315 -62.28 13.84 -23.96
CA ILE A 315 -63.21 14.96 -24.17
C ILE A 315 -62.49 16.13 -24.87
N LEU A 316 -61.29 16.52 -24.46
CA LEU A 316 -60.51 17.61 -25.07
C LEU A 316 -59.88 17.22 -26.41
N GLU A 317 -59.72 15.94 -26.73
CA GLU A 317 -59.36 15.42 -28.06
C GLU A 317 -60.60 15.33 -28.93
N SER A 318 -61.79 15.01 -28.39
CA SER A 318 -63.04 15.22 -29.11
C SER A 318 -63.24 16.71 -29.42
N GLU A 319 -63.02 17.60 -28.44
CA GLU A 319 -63.10 19.04 -28.63
C GLU A 319 -61.92 19.59 -29.44
N LEU A 320 -60.73 18.96 -29.45
CA LEU A 320 -59.60 19.34 -30.31
C LEU A 320 -59.72 18.77 -31.72
N GLU A 321 -60.37 17.64 -31.94
CA GLU A 321 -60.72 17.09 -33.25
C GLU A 321 -61.84 17.94 -33.88
N GLU A 322 -62.83 18.35 -33.07
CA GLU A 322 -63.86 19.34 -33.44
C GLU A 322 -63.22 20.72 -33.67
N ARG A 323 -62.32 21.19 -32.79
CA ARG A 323 -61.60 22.46 -32.93
C ARG A 323 -60.51 22.44 -33.99
N THR A 324 -59.96 21.29 -34.39
CA THR A 324 -59.00 21.21 -35.50
C THR A 324 -59.73 21.07 -36.82
N LYS A 325 -60.91 20.46 -36.87
CA LYS A 325 -61.85 20.66 -37.99
C LYS A 325 -62.24 22.12 -38.12
N GLN A 326 -62.70 22.77 -37.03
CA GLN A 326 -63.02 24.20 -37.05
C GLN A 326 -61.80 25.06 -37.38
N ARG A 327 -60.61 24.78 -36.83
CA ARG A 327 -59.34 25.49 -37.12
C ARG A 327 -58.85 25.24 -38.54
N ASP A 328 -59.10 24.08 -39.13
CA ASP A 328 -58.65 23.76 -40.49
C ASP A 328 -59.68 24.20 -41.55
N GLU A 329 -60.96 24.26 -41.19
CA GLU A 329 -61.99 25.01 -41.90
C GLU A 329 -61.74 26.53 -41.78
N GLU A 330 -61.34 27.05 -40.62
CA GLU A 330 -60.91 28.44 -40.40
C GLU A 330 -59.58 28.73 -41.11
N HIS A 331 -58.60 27.81 -41.15
CA HIS A 331 -57.34 27.99 -41.88
C HIS A 331 -57.58 27.89 -43.38
N LYS A 332 -58.53 27.07 -43.82
CA LYS A 332 -59.00 27.04 -45.21
C LYS A 332 -59.75 28.34 -45.54
N TRP A 333 -60.65 28.81 -44.68
CA TRP A 333 -61.29 30.13 -44.77
C TRP A 333 -60.30 31.29 -44.68
N HIS A 334 -59.22 31.18 -43.91
CA HIS A 334 -58.17 32.19 -43.78
C HIS A 334 -57.17 32.11 -44.95
N HIS A 335 -56.98 30.95 -45.57
CA HIS A 335 -56.18 30.79 -46.78
C HIS A 335 -56.96 31.23 -48.03
N GLU A 336 -58.27 30.97 -48.04
CA GLU A 336 -59.21 31.48 -49.05
C GLU A 336 -59.44 33.00 -48.84
N ASN A 337 -59.66 33.49 -47.62
CA ASN A 337 -59.65 34.93 -47.29
C ASN A 337 -58.28 35.57 -47.52
N LYS A 338 -57.16 34.88 -47.34
CA LYS A 338 -55.83 35.42 -47.66
C LYS A 338 -55.65 35.52 -49.16
N LYS A 339 -56.04 34.51 -49.95
CA LYS A 339 -56.08 34.61 -51.41
C LYS A 339 -57.08 35.67 -51.90
N TRP A 340 -58.20 35.84 -51.22
CA TRP A 340 -59.16 36.92 -51.46
C TRP A 340 -58.58 38.28 -51.10
N ALA A 341 -57.86 38.42 -49.99
CA ALA A 341 -57.23 39.66 -49.53
C ALA A 341 -55.98 40.01 -50.33
N GLU A 342 -55.23 39.02 -50.83
CA GLU A 342 -54.12 39.20 -51.78
C GLU A 342 -54.66 39.53 -53.18
N SER A 343 -55.79 38.94 -53.58
CA SER A 343 -56.52 39.34 -54.81
C SER A 343 -57.18 40.71 -54.67
N LEU A 344 -57.69 41.07 -53.49
CA LEU A 344 -58.18 42.41 -53.17
C LEU A 344 -57.01 43.39 -53.13
N ALA A 345 -55.87 43.05 -52.55
CA ALA A 345 -54.68 43.89 -52.55
C ALA A 345 -54.18 44.14 -53.98
N GLN A 346 -54.12 43.11 -54.83
CA GLN A 346 -53.80 43.27 -56.26
C GLN A 346 -54.89 44.01 -57.06
N GLN A 347 -56.15 44.00 -56.60
CA GLN A 347 -57.21 44.83 -57.17
C GLN A 347 -57.16 46.28 -56.64
N ILE A 348 -56.78 46.49 -55.38
CA ILE A 348 -56.59 47.80 -54.74
C ILE A 348 -55.36 48.47 -55.34
N GLU A 349 -54.22 47.79 -55.49
CA GLU A 349 -53.04 48.27 -56.20
C GLU A 349 -53.37 48.62 -57.68
N LYS A 350 -54.20 47.80 -58.34
CA LYS A 350 -54.76 48.10 -59.68
C LYS A 350 -55.84 49.19 -59.70
N VAL A 351 -56.41 49.56 -58.56
CA VAL A 351 -57.36 50.68 -58.41
C VAL A 351 -56.60 51.93 -58.04
N GLU A 352 -55.60 51.90 -57.17
CA GLU A 352 -54.73 53.01 -56.81
C GLU A 352 -53.87 53.44 -58.00
N THR A 353 -53.29 52.51 -58.77
CA THR A 353 -52.64 52.88 -60.04
C THR A 353 -53.61 53.54 -61.01
N LYS A 354 -54.83 53.02 -61.14
CA LYS A 354 -55.87 53.62 -61.99
C LYS A 354 -56.44 54.92 -61.44
N ASP A 355 -56.47 55.14 -60.13
CA ASP A 355 -56.93 56.37 -59.52
C ASP A 355 -55.82 57.44 -59.55
N ASN A 356 -54.54 57.05 -59.51
CA ASN A 356 -53.44 57.95 -59.85
C ASN A 356 -53.44 58.32 -61.35
N GLU A 357 -53.69 57.36 -62.26
CA GLU A 357 -53.93 57.63 -63.69
C GLU A 357 -55.15 58.55 -63.89
N ARG A 358 -56.24 58.34 -63.14
CA ARG A 358 -57.43 59.21 -63.17
C ARG A 358 -57.17 60.57 -62.56
N VAL A 359 -56.41 60.71 -61.48
CA VAL A 359 -56.06 62.01 -60.88
C VAL A 359 -55.16 62.79 -61.83
N ALA A 360 -54.22 62.13 -62.53
CA ALA A 360 -53.47 62.74 -63.61
C ALA A 360 -54.38 63.18 -64.77
N HIS A 361 -55.32 62.33 -65.19
CA HIS A 361 -56.28 62.67 -66.26
C HIS A 361 -57.31 63.73 -65.85
N ILE A 362 -57.72 63.77 -64.57
CA ILE A 362 -58.57 64.81 -63.98
C ILE A 362 -57.81 66.12 -63.96
N SER A 363 -56.54 66.15 -63.57
CA SER A 363 -55.70 67.35 -63.63
C SER A 363 -55.56 67.87 -65.07
N ASP A 364 -55.38 66.98 -66.05
CA ASP A 364 -55.31 67.33 -67.48
C ASP A 364 -56.68 67.82 -68.03
N LEU A 365 -57.79 67.23 -67.57
CA LEU A 365 -59.15 67.70 -67.89
C LEU A 365 -59.51 69.00 -67.16
N GLU A 366 -59.04 69.24 -65.93
CA GLU A 366 -59.21 70.50 -65.20
C GLU A 366 -58.42 71.62 -65.88
N SER A 367 -57.23 71.32 -66.41
CA SER A 367 -56.48 72.23 -67.29
C SER A 367 -57.32 72.60 -68.53
N GLN A 368 -57.83 71.62 -69.27
CA GLN A 368 -58.69 71.84 -70.45
C GLN A 368 -60.01 72.58 -70.09
N ILE A 369 -60.63 72.28 -68.94
CA ILE A 369 -61.81 72.98 -68.44
C ILE A 369 -61.47 74.42 -68.10
N SER A 370 -60.30 74.71 -67.53
CA SER A 370 -59.87 76.08 -67.24
C SER A 370 -59.69 76.89 -68.53
N GLU A 371 -59.08 76.29 -69.55
CA GLU A 371 -58.85 76.91 -70.86
C GLU A 371 -60.19 77.17 -71.58
N LEU A 372 -61.06 76.16 -71.66
CA LEU A 372 -62.44 76.28 -72.16
C LEU A 372 -63.31 77.25 -71.34
N THR A 373 -63.03 77.45 -70.06
CA THR A 373 -63.71 78.47 -69.23
C THR A 373 -63.23 79.87 -69.61
N THR A 374 -61.95 80.07 -69.91
CA THR A 374 -61.47 81.35 -70.43
C THR A 374 -61.99 81.67 -71.84
N ASP A 375 -62.15 80.66 -72.70
CA ASP A 375 -62.74 80.86 -74.04
C ASP A 375 -64.26 81.07 -74.00
N ASN A 376 -64.99 80.34 -73.15
CA ASN A 376 -66.39 80.64 -72.89
C ASN A 376 -66.57 82.05 -72.31
N LYS A 377 -65.64 82.55 -71.48
CA LYS A 377 -65.68 83.93 -70.99
C LYS A 377 -65.51 84.94 -72.13
N LYS A 378 -64.55 84.74 -73.04
CA LYS A 378 -64.38 85.58 -74.25
C LYS A 378 -65.63 85.56 -75.14
N LEU A 379 -66.27 84.39 -75.31
CA LEU A 379 -67.52 84.24 -76.06
C LEU A 379 -68.72 84.90 -75.36
N LEU A 380 -68.78 84.86 -74.02
CA LEU A 380 -69.80 85.55 -73.23
C LEU A 380 -69.65 87.08 -73.36
N GLU A 381 -68.42 87.60 -73.26
CA GLU A 381 -68.12 89.02 -73.49
C GLU A 381 -68.47 89.45 -74.93
N ARG A 382 -68.21 88.60 -75.92
CA ARG A 382 -68.61 88.79 -77.32
C ARG A 382 -70.14 88.82 -77.48
N ASN A 383 -70.86 87.90 -76.86
CA ASN A 383 -72.33 87.87 -76.88
C ASN A 383 -72.95 89.07 -76.17
N ASN A 384 -72.44 89.46 -75.00
CA ASN A 384 -72.90 90.67 -74.28
C ASN A 384 -72.72 91.93 -75.13
N THR A 385 -71.63 92.01 -75.92
CA THR A 385 -71.41 93.12 -76.87
C THR A 385 -72.45 93.11 -78.00
N LEU A 386 -72.70 91.96 -78.61
CA LEU A 386 -73.72 91.80 -79.66
C LEU A 386 -75.15 92.00 -79.15
N GLU A 387 -75.43 91.64 -77.89
CA GLU A 387 -76.71 91.86 -77.25
C GLU A 387 -76.93 93.34 -76.94
N PHE A 388 -75.89 94.08 -76.54
CA PHE A 388 -75.95 95.54 -76.42
C PHE A 388 -76.19 96.24 -77.77
N GLU A 389 -75.51 95.80 -78.84
CA GLU A 389 -75.77 96.29 -80.21
C GLU A 389 -77.22 95.99 -80.67
N LYS A 390 -77.70 94.76 -80.41
CA LYS A 390 -79.09 94.34 -80.69
C LYS A 390 -80.11 95.15 -79.88
N GLN A 391 -79.81 95.46 -78.62
CA GLN A 391 -80.69 96.24 -77.73
C GLN A 391 -80.72 97.72 -78.14
N SER A 392 -79.60 98.27 -78.60
CA SER A 392 -79.52 99.59 -79.26
C SER A 392 -80.31 99.64 -80.57
N LEU A 393 -80.17 98.64 -81.43
CA LEU A 393 -80.97 98.53 -82.66
C LEU A 393 -82.46 98.38 -82.37
N ALA A 394 -82.84 97.61 -81.34
CA ALA A 394 -84.22 97.45 -80.91
C ALA A 394 -84.82 98.74 -80.32
N SER A 395 -84.04 99.54 -79.57
CA SER A 395 -84.52 100.84 -79.07
C SER A 395 -84.71 101.86 -80.21
N ASN A 396 -83.82 101.87 -81.20
CA ASN A 396 -83.97 102.67 -82.42
C ASN A 396 -85.20 102.24 -83.25
N PHE A 397 -85.44 100.93 -83.40
CA PHE A 397 -86.61 100.41 -84.10
C PHE A 397 -87.91 100.76 -83.37
N SER A 398 -87.93 100.63 -82.03
CA SER A 398 -89.05 101.04 -81.17
C SER A 398 -89.31 102.55 -81.26
N SER A 399 -88.27 103.38 -81.34
CA SER A 399 -88.40 104.83 -81.56
C SER A 399 -89.08 105.14 -82.89
N LEU A 400 -88.62 104.52 -83.99
CA LEU A 400 -89.19 104.69 -85.33
C LEU A 400 -90.63 104.15 -85.42
N GLU A 401 -90.92 103.02 -84.77
CA GLU A 401 -92.28 102.47 -84.72
C GLU A 401 -93.21 103.39 -83.90
N SER A 402 -92.73 103.94 -82.77
CA SER A 402 -93.49 104.91 -81.97
C SER A 402 -93.77 106.18 -82.77
N GLU A 403 -92.77 106.76 -83.45
CA GLU A 403 -92.92 107.95 -84.29
C GLU A 403 -93.91 107.72 -85.44
N ASN A 404 -93.86 106.55 -86.09
CA ASN A 404 -94.78 106.18 -87.17
C ASN A 404 -96.22 105.90 -86.65
N GLN A 405 -96.34 105.31 -85.44
CA GLN A 405 -97.62 105.22 -84.73
C GLN A 405 -98.15 106.60 -84.33
N GLU A 406 -97.30 107.56 -83.94
CA GLU A 406 -97.71 108.93 -83.62
C GLU A 406 -98.13 109.70 -84.87
N LEU A 407 -97.45 109.55 -86.02
CA LEU A 407 -97.90 110.06 -87.32
C LEU A 407 -99.27 109.48 -87.72
N THR A 408 -99.46 108.18 -87.52
CA THR A 408 -100.74 107.48 -87.78
C THR A 408 -101.85 107.91 -86.81
N ARG A 409 -101.52 108.15 -85.54
CA ARG A 409 -102.45 108.70 -84.54
C ARG A 409 -102.77 110.16 -84.81
N SER A 410 -101.79 110.98 -85.21
CA SER A 410 -101.91 112.41 -85.48
C SER A 410 -102.75 112.70 -86.73
N THR A 411 -102.55 111.96 -87.82
CA THR A 411 -103.42 112.03 -89.01
C THR A 411 -104.86 111.62 -88.69
N ARG A 412 -105.05 110.51 -87.94
CA ARG A 412 -106.37 110.07 -87.47
C ARG A 412 -107.00 111.03 -86.45
N LEU A 413 -106.20 111.71 -85.63
CA LEU A 413 -106.65 112.73 -84.67
C LEU A 413 -107.08 114.00 -85.40
N ASN A 414 -106.33 114.47 -86.40
CA ASN A 414 -106.70 115.61 -87.22
C ASN A 414 -108.00 115.35 -88.00
N GLN A 415 -108.18 114.15 -88.57
CA GLN A 415 -109.47 113.75 -89.17
C GLN A 415 -110.62 113.79 -88.15
N LYS A 416 -110.40 113.27 -86.92
CA LYS A 416 -111.37 113.36 -85.83
C LYS A 416 -111.61 114.79 -85.34
N MET A 417 -110.59 115.65 -85.33
CA MET A 417 -110.69 117.05 -84.92
C MET A 417 -111.45 117.89 -85.94
N LEU A 418 -111.28 117.66 -87.25
CA LEU A 418 -112.15 118.29 -88.25
C LEU A 418 -113.60 117.86 -88.01
N ALA A 419 -113.88 116.55 -87.98
CA ALA A 419 -115.23 116.03 -87.79
C ALA A 419 -115.88 116.51 -86.47
N LYS A 420 -115.13 116.50 -85.36
CA LYS A 420 -115.63 116.98 -84.06
C LYS A 420 -115.76 118.50 -84.02
N SER A 421 -114.82 119.28 -84.56
CA SER A 421 -114.94 120.75 -84.63
C SER A 421 -116.20 121.17 -85.38
N GLN A 422 -116.56 120.43 -86.43
CA GLN A 422 -117.78 120.65 -87.21
C GLN A 422 -119.05 120.37 -86.37
N VAL A 423 -119.08 119.26 -85.62
CA VAL A 423 -120.20 118.92 -84.70
C VAL A 423 -120.28 119.89 -83.50
N ASP A 424 -119.16 120.20 -82.87
CA ASP A 424 -119.08 121.13 -81.72
C ASP A 424 -119.49 122.56 -82.13
N LEU A 425 -119.19 122.99 -83.36
CA LEU A 425 -119.64 124.28 -83.88
C LEU A 425 -121.17 124.35 -84.04
N ASP A 426 -121.81 123.25 -84.45
CA ASP A 426 -123.26 123.21 -84.59
C ASP A 426 -123.96 123.07 -83.22
N ASP A 427 -123.40 122.28 -82.31
CA ASP A 427 -123.86 122.17 -80.90
C ASP A 427 -123.70 123.49 -80.11
N LEU A 428 -122.59 124.23 -80.30
CA LEU A 428 -122.43 125.56 -79.71
C LEU A 428 -123.38 126.59 -80.31
N ARG A 429 -123.71 126.50 -81.61
CA ARG A 429 -124.73 127.39 -82.21
C ARG A 429 -126.10 127.17 -81.59
N GLU A 430 -126.48 125.91 -81.35
CA GLU A 430 -127.74 125.56 -80.69
C GLU A 430 -127.75 126.01 -79.22
N LYS A 431 -126.69 125.71 -78.46
CA LYS A 431 -126.59 126.08 -77.02
C LYS A 431 -126.40 127.57 -76.77
N TYR A 432 -125.69 128.30 -77.62
CA TYR A 432 -125.49 129.74 -77.44
C TYR A 432 -126.78 130.52 -77.66
N VAL A 433 -127.62 130.11 -78.63
CA VAL A 433 -128.98 130.66 -78.79
C VAL A 433 -129.79 130.44 -77.51
N ALA A 434 -129.87 129.21 -77.00
CA ALA A 434 -130.63 128.89 -75.78
C ALA A 434 -130.09 129.58 -74.51
N LYS A 435 -128.78 129.82 -74.40
CA LYS A 435 -128.19 130.51 -73.22
C LYS A 435 -128.30 132.03 -73.30
N LEU A 436 -128.35 132.63 -74.50
CA LEU A 436 -128.60 134.06 -74.64
C LEU A 436 -129.98 134.43 -74.06
N GLU A 437 -130.95 133.54 -74.25
CA GLU A 437 -132.30 133.61 -73.67
C GLU A 437 -132.27 133.47 -72.13
N SER A 438 -131.60 132.44 -71.57
CA SER A 438 -131.64 132.21 -70.11
C SER A 438 -130.72 133.11 -69.27
N GLU A 439 -129.63 133.66 -69.83
CA GLU A 439 -128.67 134.49 -69.08
C GLU A 439 -129.12 135.94 -68.97
N THR A 440 -129.89 136.43 -69.94
CA THR A 440 -130.58 137.73 -69.83
C THR A 440 -131.60 137.71 -68.70
N GLU A 441 -132.36 136.62 -68.53
CA GLU A 441 -133.26 136.41 -67.39
C GLU A 441 -132.50 136.37 -66.04
N LEU A 442 -131.43 135.58 -65.94
CA LEU A 442 -130.73 135.34 -64.67
C LEU A 442 -129.90 136.53 -64.16
N VAL A 443 -129.22 137.25 -65.06
CA VAL A 443 -128.43 138.44 -64.65
C VAL A 443 -129.36 139.50 -64.06
N GLU A 444 -130.57 139.65 -64.60
CA GLU A 444 -131.53 140.64 -64.11
C GLU A 444 -132.15 140.29 -62.74
N LEU A 445 -132.07 139.02 -62.32
CA LEU A 445 -132.45 138.57 -60.97
C LEU A 445 -131.30 138.70 -59.95
N ILE A 446 -130.06 138.36 -60.32
CA ILE A 446 -128.89 138.49 -59.42
C ILE A 446 -128.55 139.96 -59.15
N LYS A 447 -128.84 140.85 -60.12
CA LYS A 447 -128.91 142.32 -60.03
C LYS A 447 -129.73 142.85 -58.85
N GLU A 448 -130.65 142.05 -58.28
CA GLU A 448 -131.43 142.45 -57.09
C GLU A 448 -131.02 141.78 -55.77
N LEU A 449 -130.22 140.70 -55.81
CA LEU A 449 -130.04 139.80 -54.66
C LEU A 449 -128.77 140.05 -53.86
N ARG A 450 -127.60 140.16 -54.52
CA ARG A 450 -126.31 140.10 -53.80
C ARG A 450 -125.92 141.39 -53.11
N GLU A 451 -126.38 142.53 -53.65
CA GLU A 451 -126.21 143.86 -53.06
C GLU A 451 -126.87 143.96 -51.67
N LYS A 452 -127.96 143.22 -51.45
CA LYS A 452 -128.63 143.09 -50.14
C LYS A 452 -127.85 142.21 -49.14
N LEU A 453 -127.15 141.18 -49.62
CA LEU A 453 -126.62 140.11 -48.76
C LEU A 453 -125.25 140.44 -48.14
N THR A 454 -124.32 141.04 -48.90
CA THR A 454 -122.97 141.33 -48.40
C THR A 454 -122.98 142.40 -47.29
N ILE A 455 -123.91 143.35 -47.38
CA ILE A 455 -124.14 144.37 -46.34
C ILE A 455 -124.48 143.71 -45.00
N ALA A 456 -125.22 142.59 -45.01
CA ALA A 456 -125.55 141.83 -43.80
C ALA A 456 -124.41 140.91 -43.33
N SER A 457 -123.64 140.29 -44.23
CA SER A 457 -122.66 139.26 -43.83
C SER A 457 -121.35 139.81 -43.26
N GLN A 458 -120.93 141.03 -43.61
CA GLN A 458 -119.80 141.69 -42.94
C GLN A 458 -120.20 142.45 -41.67
N TYR A 459 -121.50 142.74 -41.50
CA TYR A 459 -122.11 143.07 -40.22
C TYR A 459 -122.16 141.86 -39.27
N TYR A 460 -121.97 140.65 -39.82
CA TYR A 460 -121.99 139.41 -39.06
C TYR A 460 -120.66 139.23 -38.31
N TYR A 461 -119.81 138.30 -38.74
CA TYR A 461 -118.93 137.59 -37.81
C TYR A 461 -117.43 137.91 -38.04
N GLN A 462 -116.95 139.17 -38.18
CA GLN A 462 -116.96 140.34 -37.27
C GLN A 462 -117.17 140.04 -35.77
N LEU A 463 -118.33 139.53 -35.39
CA LEU A 463 -118.47 138.64 -34.24
C LEU A 463 -117.69 137.34 -34.43
N GLN A 464 -116.55 137.12 -33.82
CA GLN A 464 -115.60 137.90 -33.04
C GLN A 464 -114.58 136.78 -32.68
N GLN A 465 -113.31 137.00 -32.40
CA GLN A 465 -112.81 137.73 -31.23
C GLN A 465 -113.42 137.27 -29.88
N GLU A 466 -114.54 136.52 -29.85
CA GLU A 466 -115.09 135.80 -28.69
C GLU A 466 -114.38 134.44 -28.52
N HIS A 467 -113.73 133.95 -29.58
CA HIS A 467 -112.84 132.79 -29.55
C HIS A 467 -111.43 133.18 -30.05
N PRO A 468 -110.61 133.87 -29.21
CA PRO A 468 -109.35 134.49 -29.66
C PRO A 468 -108.06 133.70 -29.36
N GLU A 469 -108.08 132.60 -28.60
CA GLU A 469 -106.87 132.02 -27.97
C GLU A 469 -106.31 130.78 -28.72
N LEU A 470 -105.05 130.83 -29.21
CA LEU A 470 -104.52 129.87 -30.21
C LEU A 470 -102.95 129.74 -30.37
N LEU A 471 -102.08 130.03 -29.37
CA LEU A 471 -100.58 130.13 -29.51
C LEU A 471 -99.79 129.50 -28.31
N ASP A 472 -98.45 129.36 -28.19
CA ASP A 472 -97.22 129.66 -29.00
C ASP A 472 -95.99 128.79 -28.52
N TYR A 473 -94.86 128.67 -29.26
CA TYR A 473 -93.54 128.18 -28.73
C TYR A 473 -92.29 128.42 -29.62
N SER A 474 -91.07 128.35 -29.05
CA SER A 474 -89.79 128.31 -29.81
C SER A 474 -88.60 127.69 -29.00
N GLY A 475 -87.46 127.38 -29.65
CA GLY A 475 -86.23 126.90 -28.98
C GLY A 475 -85.07 126.54 -29.93
N SER A 476 -83.83 126.43 -29.42
CA SER A 476 -82.61 126.01 -30.16
C SER A 476 -81.43 125.66 -29.22
N ALA A 477 -80.45 124.86 -29.67
CA ALA A 477 -79.21 124.51 -28.94
C ALA A 477 -78.09 123.97 -29.86
N LYS A 478 -76.83 123.94 -29.37
CA LYS A 478 -75.66 123.26 -29.98
C LYS A 478 -74.65 122.85 -28.89
N GLY A 479 -73.86 121.79 -29.12
CA GLY A 479 -72.88 121.23 -28.17
C GLY A 479 -71.41 121.58 -28.48
N GLU A 480 -70.51 120.61 -28.29
CA GLU A 480 -69.10 120.66 -28.74
C GLU A 480 -68.97 120.80 -30.27
#